data_AF-A0A0N9DUG7-F1
#
_entry.id   AF-A0A0N9DUG7-F1
#
_cell.length_a   1.000
_cell.length_b   1.000
_cell.length_c   1.000
_cell.angle_alpha   90.00
_cell.angle_beta   90.00
_cell.angle_gamma   90.00
#
_symmetry.space_group_name_H-M   'P 1'
#
loop_
_entity.id
_entity.type
_entity.pdbx_description
1 polymer ?
#
loop_
_entity_poly.entity_id
_entity_poly.type
_entity_poly.pdbx_seq_one_letter_code
_entity_poly.pdbx_strand_id
1 'polypeptide(L)'
;DGGDTWHGSATALWTKGSDMVEAALMLGVDVMTGHWEFTLGAARVQELVERRLKGRIEFLAQNVATADFGDPVFTPWVMREINGVPIAIIGQAFP
;
A
#
# COMPACT_ATOMS: atom_id res chain seq x y z
N ASP A 1 6.52 5.72 -0.53
CA ASP A 1 6.36 5.52 0.93
C ASP A 1 6.80 4.10 1.27
N GLY A 2 7.65 3.94 2.29
CA GLY A 2 8.25 2.65 2.65
C GLY A 2 7.32 1.71 3.43
N GLY A 3 6.09 2.14 3.73
CA GLY A 3 5.15 1.42 4.60
C GLY A 3 5.19 1.95 6.04
N ASP A 4 4.46 1.29 6.94
CA ASP A 4 4.37 1.65 8.37
C ASP A 4 3.76 3.03 8.65
N THR A 5 2.81 3.43 7.80
CA THR A 5 2.22 4.76 7.78
C THR A 5 0.79 4.79 8.30
N TRP A 6 -0.03 3.74 8.15
CA TRP A 6 -1.46 3.78 8.51
C TRP A 6 -1.77 3.48 9.98
N HIS A 7 -0.75 3.48 10.83
CA HIS A 7 -0.82 3.08 12.23
C HIS A 7 0.07 3.98 13.11
N GLY A 8 -0.02 3.85 14.44
CA GLY A 8 0.93 4.45 15.38
C GLY A 8 0.52 5.82 15.93
N SER A 9 -0.67 6.31 15.58
CA SER A 9 -1.21 7.58 16.07
C SER A 9 -2.67 7.45 16.56
N ALA A 10 -3.11 8.39 17.40
CA ALA A 10 -4.49 8.41 17.89
C ALA A 10 -5.51 8.59 16.75
N THR A 11 -5.20 9.43 15.76
CA THR A 11 -6.08 9.67 14.62
C THR A 11 -6.14 8.47 13.69
N ALA A 12 -5.02 7.74 13.51
CA ALA A 12 -5.00 6.47 12.79
C ALA A 12 -5.86 5.41 13.50
N LEU A 13 -5.80 5.33 14.83
CA LEU A 13 -6.66 4.44 15.60
C LEU A 13 -8.15 4.78 15.44
N TRP A 14 -8.53 6.05 15.61
CA TRP A 14 -9.93 6.48 15.56
C TRP A 14 -10.54 6.35 14.17
N THR A 15 -9.75 6.55 13.12
CA THR A 15 -10.23 6.51 11.73
C THR A 15 -9.92 5.19 11.01
N LYS A 16 -9.33 4.22 11.73
CA LYS A 16 -8.87 2.95 11.17
C LYS A 16 -7.99 3.15 9.93
N GLY A 17 -6.97 4.00 10.08
CA GLY A 17 -5.98 4.36 9.08
C GLY A 17 -6.44 5.32 7.97
N SER A 18 -7.72 5.75 7.95
CA SER A 18 -8.22 6.60 6.86
C SER A 18 -7.53 7.96 6.81
N ASP A 19 -7.24 8.56 7.96
CA ASP A 19 -6.58 9.86 8.03
C ASP A 19 -5.20 9.86 7.35
N MET A 20 -4.41 8.82 7.58
CA MET A 20 -3.08 8.66 7.00
C MET A 20 -3.15 8.31 5.51
N VAL A 21 -4.15 7.52 5.10
CA VAL A 21 -4.44 7.29 3.66
C VAL A 21 -4.76 8.60 2.95
N GLU A 22 -5.63 9.44 3.53
CA GLU A 22 -5.96 10.73 2.94
C GLU A 22 -4.77 11.70 2.96
N ALA A 23 -3.94 11.67 4.01
CA ALA A 23 -2.70 12.43 4.05
C ALA A 23 -1.74 12.03 2.91
N ALA A 24 -1.56 10.73 2.66
CA ALA A 24 -0.73 10.24 1.56
C ALA A 24 -1.26 10.67 0.19
N LEU A 25 -2.59 10.65 0.00
CA LEU A 25 -3.23 11.15 -1.22
C LEU A 25 -2.99 12.65 -1.41
N MET A 26 -3.13 13.46 -0.37
CA MET A 26 -2.88 14.91 -0.43
C MET A 26 -1.42 15.25 -0.69
N LEU A 27 -0.48 14.46 -0.14
CA LEU A 27 0.95 14.63 -0.36
C LEU A 27 1.40 14.18 -1.77
N GLY A 28 0.54 13.48 -2.52
CA GLY A 28 0.87 12.97 -3.85
C GLY A 28 1.85 11.80 -3.82
N VAL A 29 1.73 10.90 -2.85
CA VAL A 29 2.53 9.67 -2.82
C VAL A 29 2.18 8.80 -4.04
N ASP A 30 3.15 8.47 -4.89
CA ASP A 30 2.90 7.65 -6.09
C ASP A 30 2.81 6.15 -5.80
N VAL A 31 3.68 5.65 -4.91
CA VAL A 31 3.87 4.22 -4.66
C VAL A 31 4.14 3.97 -3.18
N MET A 32 3.58 2.89 -2.64
CA MET A 32 3.84 2.44 -1.29
C MET A 32 3.87 0.92 -1.12
N THR A 33 4.39 0.46 0.02
CA THR A 33 4.29 -0.94 0.47
C THR A 33 3.74 -0.98 1.91
N GLY A 34 3.81 -2.10 2.64
CA GLY A 34 3.27 -2.15 3.99
C GLY A 34 3.83 -3.19 4.94
N HIS A 35 3.53 -2.99 6.22
CA HIS A 35 3.83 -3.89 7.33
C HIS A 35 2.84 -3.67 8.48
N TRP A 36 2.89 -2.53 9.17
CA TRP A 36 1.93 -2.22 10.24
C TRP A 36 0.52 -1.94 9.71
N GLU A 37 0.36 -1.64 8.42
CA GLU A 37 -0.94 -1.55 7.73
C GLU A 37 -1.79 -2.81 8.00
N PHE A 38 -1.16 -3.99 8.01
CA PHE A 38 -1.85 -5.27 8.17
C PHE A 38 -2.46 -5.48 9.56
N THR A 39 -2.07 -4.69 10.56
CA THR A 39 -2.71 -4.70 11.89
C THR A 39 -4.15 -4.21 11.88
N LEU A 40 -4.57 -3.47 10.85
CA LEU A 40 -5.96 -3.08 10.63
C LEU A 40 -6.85 -4.26 10.18
N GLY A 41 -6.24 -5.39 9.83
CA GLY A 41 -6.89 -6.59 9.32
C GLY A 41 -7.08 -6.59 7.80
N ALA A 42 -7.02 -7.77 7.20
CA ALA A 42 -7.01 -7.95 5.74
C ALA A 42 -8.17 -7.25 5.02
N ALA A 43 -9.41 -7.40 5.53
CA ALA A 43 -10.58 -6.77 4.94
C ALA A 43 -10.47 -5.23 4.88
N ARG A 44 -9.90 -4.63 5.93
CA ARG A 44 -9.75 -3.17 6.00
C ARG A 44 -8.64 -2.68 5.07
N VAL A 45 -7.53 -3.39 5.00
CA VAL A 45 -6.43 -3.08 4.06
C VAL A 45 -6.93 -3.18 2.63
N GLN A 46 -7.61 -4.27 2.28
CA GLN A 46 -8.21 -4.43 0.94
C GLN A 46 -9.20 -3.32 0.61
N GLU A 47 -10.08 -2.95 1.54
CA GLU A 47 -11.02 -1.84 1.35
C GLU A 47 -10.29 -0.52 1.01
N LEU A 48 -9.25 -0.18 1.79
CA LEU A 48 -8.48 1.05 1.58
C LEU A 48 -7.73 1.02 0.25
N VAL A 49 -7.05 -0.08 -0.07
CA VAL A 49 -6.31 -0.24 -1.33
C VAL A 49 -7.26 -0.15 -2.53
N GLU A 50 -8.35 -0.92 -2.54
CA GLU A 50 -9.25 -1.02 -3.70
C GLU A 50 -10.12 0.21 -3.91
N ARG A 51 -10.56 0.86 -2.82
CA ARG A 51 -11.54 1.96 -2.90
C ARG A 51 -10.91 3.34 -2.76
N ARG A 52 -9.80 3.48 -2.05
CA ARG A 52 -9.16 4.78 -1.80
C ARG A 52 -7.88 4.98 -2.61
N LEU A 53 -7.05 3.96 -2.77
CA LEU A 53 -5.76 4.12 -3.45
C LEU A 53 -5.81 3.87 -4.95
N LYS A 54 -6.69 2.97 -5.40
CA LYS A 54 -6.79 2.53 -6.79
C LYS A 54 -6.76 3.70 -7.79
N GLY A 55 -5.80 3.65 -8.70
CA GLY A 55 -5.59 4.66 -9.76
C GLY A 55 -4.96 5.97 -9.28
N ARG A 56 -4.56 6.06 -8.00
CA ARG A 56 -3.92 7.25 -7.40
C ARG A 56 -2.59 6.92 -6.73
N ILE A 57 -2.55 5.88 -5.91
CA ILE A 57 -1.35 5.36 -5.26
C ILE A 57 -1.24 3.87 -5.56
N GLU A 58 -0.09 3.41 -6.03
CA GLU A 58 0.18 1.99 -6.22
C GLU A 58 0.61 1.36 -4.90
N PHE A 59 -0.22 0.49 -4.33
CA PHE A 59 0.17 -0.34 -3.18
C PHE A 59 0.79 -1.64 -3.70
N LEU A 60 2.09 -1.82 -3.48
CA LEU A 60 2.87 -2.92 -4.05
C LEU A 60 3.44 -3.84 -2.96
N ALA A 61 3.33 -5.14 -3.19
CA ALA A 61 4.01 -6.15 -2.41
C ALA A 61 4.16 -7.45 -3.20
N GLN A 62 5.40 -7.84 -3.49
CA GLN A 62 5.70 -9.07 -4.22
C GLN A 62 5.62 -10.34 -3.36
N ASN A 63 5.73 -10.18 -2.04
CA ASN A 63 5.83 -11.27 -1.06
C ASN A 63 4.56 -11.54 -0.25
N VAL A 64 3.42 -10.96 -0.64
CA VAL A 64 2.14 -11.23 0.03
C VAL A 64 1.27 -12.09 -0.88
N ALA A 65 0.96 -13.29 -0.39
CA ALA A 65 0.23 -14.31 -1.14
C ALA A 65 -0.90 -14.91 -0.31
N THR A 66 -1.89 -15.51 -0.97
CA THR A 66 -2.92 -16.29 -0.31
C THR A 66 -2.31 -17.53 0.36
N ALA A 67 -2.89 -17.97 1.48
CA ALA A 67 -2.36 -19.10 2.24
C ALA A 67 -2.64 -20.47 1.60
N ASP A 68 -3.55 -20.53 0.62
CA ASP A 68 -3.96 -21.77 -0.05
C ASP A 68 -3.05 -22.11 -1.24
N PHE A 69 -3.22 -21.40 -2.35
CA PHE A 69 -2.53 -21.65 -3.61
C PHE A 69 -1.31 -20.75 -3.82
N GLY A 70 -1.06 -19.80 -2.91
CA GLY A 70 0.05 -18.86 -3.03
C GLY A 70 -0.19 -17.79 -4.10
N ASP A 71 -1.44 -17.47 -4.38
CA ASP A 71 -1.78 -16.46 -5.38
C ASP A 71 -1.38 -15.06 -4.88
N PRO A 72 -0.77 -14.20 -5.72
CA PRO A 72 -0.43 -12.84 -5.33
C PRO A 72 -1.66 -12.06 -4.88
N VAL A 73 -1.59 -11.44 -3.69
CA VAL A 73 -2.68 -10.59 -3.17
C VAL A 73 -2.60 -9.17 -3.73
N PHE A 74 -1.38 -8.66 -3.90
CA PHE A 74 -1.12 -7.32 -4.40
C PHE A 74 -0.30 -7.38 -5.69
N THR A 75 -0.31 -6.28 -6.45
CA THR A 75 0.58 -6.12 -7.60
C THR A 75 2.04 -6.10 -7.11
N PRO A 76 2.95 -6.89 -7.70
CA PRO A 76 4.32 -7.02 -7.18
C PRO A 76 5.20 -5.81 -7.52
N TRP A 77 4.96 -5.17 -8.67
CA TRP A 77 5.78 -4.09 -9.21
C TRP A 77 5.00 -3.24 -10.23
N VAL A 78 5.50 -2.06 -10.56
CA VAL A 78 5.02 -1.23 -11.69
C VAL A 78 6.19 -0.72 -12.55
N MET A 79 5.95 -0.60 -13.86
CA MET A 79 6.81 0.20 -14.73
C MET A 79 6.34 1.66 -14.71
N ARG A 80 7.29 2.59 -14.69
CA ARG A 80 7.09 4.02 -14.91
C ARG A 80 8.16 4.54 -15.86
N GLU A 81 7.80 5.52 -16.68
CA GLU A 81 8.80 6.29 -17.42
C GLU A 81 9.01 7.60 -16.67
N ILE A 82 10.23 7.86 -16.22
CA ILE A 82 10.59 9.09 -15.50
C ILE A 82 11.71 9.77 -16.28
N ASN A 83 11.45 10.99 -16.77
CA ASN A 83 12.37 11.74 -17.61
C ASN A 83 12.87 10.95 -18.84
N GLY A 84 12.00 10.17 -19.47
CA GLY A 84 12.33 9.34 -20.64
C GLY A 84 13.08 8.05 -20.31
N VAL A 85 13.28 7.73 -19.03
CA VAL A 85 13.95 6.50 -18.58
C VAL A 85 12.91 5.52 -18.03
N PRO A 86 12.85 4.27 -18.52
CA PRO A 86 12.00 3.24 -17.94
C PRO A 86 12.56 2.78 -16.58
N ILE A 87 11.73 2.83 -15.55
CA ILE A 87 12.05 2.46 -14.16
C ILE A 87 11.04 1.43 -13.68
N ALA A 88 11.54 0.32 -13.16
CA ALA A 88 10.74 -0.66 -12.43
C ALA A 88 10.78 -0.33 -10.93
N ILE A 89 9.61 -0.28 -10.29
CA ILE A 89 9.48 -0.11 -8.84
C ILE A 89 8.86 -1.39 -8.30
N ILE A 90 9.59 -2.09 -7.43
CA ILE A 90 9.18 -3.38 -6.84
C ILE A 90 8.80 -3.14 -5.38
N GLY A 91 7.63 -3.64 -4.98
CA GLY A 91 7.18 -3.56 -3.59
C GLY A 91 7.60 -4.79 -2.79
N GLN A 92 8.03 -4.57 -1.55
CA GLN A 92 8.38 -5.63 -0.60
C GLN A 92 7.79 -5.25 0.76
N ALA A 93 6.76 -5.99 1.18
CA ALA A 93 6.23 -5.86 2.53
C ALA A 93 7.19 -6.51 3.54
N PHE A 94 7.07 -6.16 4.83
CA PHE A 94 7.86 -6.83 5.87
C PHE A 94 7.55 -8.35 5.93
N PRO A 95 8.55 -9.24 5.96
CA PRO A 95 8.36 -10.69 6.01
C PRO A 95 7.79 -11.24 7.32
#